data_AF-A0A6A7LLG7-F1
#
_entry.id   AF-A0A6A7LLG7-F1
#
_cell.length_a   1.000
_cell.length_b   1.000
_cell.length_c   1.000
_cell.angle_alpha   90.00
_cell.angle_beta   90.00
_cell.angle_gamma   90.00
#
_symmetry.space_group_name_H-M   'P 1'
#
loop_
_entity.id
_entity.type
_entity.pdbx_description
1 polymer ?
#
loop_
_entity_poly.entity_id
_entity_poly.type
_entity_poly.pdbx_seq_one_letter_code
_entity_poly.pdbx_strand_id
1 'polypeptide(L)' 'MSIVTDERFEQFIDDSRWLHKNYNELIKEFNLEYVEIKNHEVVAHGKEMNDFERDLKQLNIDRLNVVVEYIRNKRNEV' A
#
# COMPACT_ATOMS: atom_id res chain seq x y z
N MET A 1 23.76 4.86 -11.73
CA MET A 1 22.54 5.35 -11.03
C MET A 1 21.37 5.00 -11.93
N SER A 2 20.58 4.00 -11.54
CA SER A 2 19.42 3.58 -12.33
C SER A 2 18.37 4.69 -12.28
N ILE A 3 18.08 5.26 -13.44
CA ILE A 3 16.97 6.17 -13.64
C ILE A 3 15.73 5.39 -13.21
N VAL A 4 15.06 5.81 -12.14
CA VAL A 4 13.70 5.36 -11.86
C VAL A 4 12.92 5.79 -13.10
N THR A 5 12.57 4.83 -13.94
CA THR A 5 11.87 5.07 -15.21
C THR A 5 10.54 5.72 -14.87
N ASP A 6 10.21 6.80 -15.58
CA ASP A 6 9.01 7.62 -15.40
C ASP A 6 7.76 6.77 -15.12
N GLU A 7 7.60 5.68 -15.89
CA GLU A 7 6.51 4.70 -15.78
C GLU A 7 6.31 4.09 -14.38
N ARG A 8 7.39 3.74 -13.67
CA ARG A 8 7.27 3.16 -12.31
C ARG A 8 6.82 4.20 -11.30
N PHE A 9 7.27 5.43 -11.49
CA PHE A 9 6.86 6.55 -10.67
C PHE A 9 5.40 6.93 -10.98
N GLU A 10 5.01 6.98 -12.25
CA GLU A 10 3.63 7.21 -12.67
C GLU A 10 2.68 6.15 -12.10
N GLN A 11 3.06 4.86 -12.17
CA GLN A 11 2.27 3.77 -11.59
C GLN A 11 2.11 3.92 -10.07
N PHE A 12 3.17 4.27 -9.37
CA PHE A 12 3.10 4.54 -7.92
C PHE A 12 2.14 5.70 -7.60
N ILE A 13 2.18 6.78 -8.39
CA ILE A 13 1.27 7.92 -8.23
C ILE A 13 -0.17 7.52 -8.52
N ASP A 14 -0.41 6.69 -9.55
CA ASP A 14 -1.74 6.19 -9.90
C ASP A 14 -2.32 5.30 -8.79
N ASP A 15 -1.52 4.33 -8.31
CA ASP A 15 -1.88 3.45 -7.20
C ASP A 15 -2.17 4.24 -5.91
N SER A 16 -1.39 5.29 -5.64
CA SER A 16 -1.63 6.19 -4.51
C SER A 16 -2.94 6.96 -4.64
N ARG A 17 -3.27 7.47 -5.84
CA ARG A 17 -4.56 8.13 -6.10
C ARG A 17 -5.72 7.17 -5.93
N TRP A 18 -5.57 5.93 -6.39
CA TRP A 18 -6.57 4.88 -6.20
C TRP A 18 -6.79 4.55 -4.73
N LEU A 19 -5.72 4.38 -3.94
CA LEU A 19 -5.81 4.21 -2.48
C LEU A 19 -6.64 5.34 -1.87
N HIS A 20 -6.30 6.59 -2.17
CA HIS A 20 -7.00 7.75 -1.58
C HIS A 20 -8.48 7.80 -1.97
N LYS A 21 -8.81 7.47 -3.21
CA LYS A 21 -10.20 7.43 -3.69
C LYS A 21 -11.02 6.34 -3.00
N ASN A 22 -10.41 5.18 -2.74
CA ASN A 22 -11.07 4.00 -2.17
C ASN A 22 -10.82 3.85 -0.65
N TYR A 23 -10.19 4.84 -0.01
CA TYR A 23 -9.78 4.76 1.39
C TYR A 23 -10.95 4.47 2.35
N ASN A 24 -12.14 5.00 2.06
CA ASN A 24 -13.35 4.76 2.86
C ASN A 24 -13.91 3.33 2.73
N GLU A 25 -13.53 2.60 1.69
CA GLU A 25 -13.87 1.19 1.52
C GLU A 25 -12.78 0.33 2.17
N LEU A 26 -11.52 0.66 1.92
CA LEU A 26 -10.36 0.02 2.55
C LEU A 26 -10.44 0.08 4.08
N ILE A 27 -10.91 1.18 4.66
CA ILE A 27 -11.09 1.27 6.12
C ILE A 27 -12.17 0.34 6.67
N LYS A 28 -13.16 -0.06 5.86
CA LYS A 28 -14.20 -1.00 6.33
C LYS A 28 -13.67 -2.43 6.38
N GLU A 29 -12.75 -2.75 5.48
CA GLU A 29 -12.22 -4.12 5.31
C GLU A 29 -10.89 -4.34 6.05
N PHE A 30 -10.00 -3.36 6.03
CA PHE A 30 -8.62 -3.43 6.52
C PHE A 30 -8.34 -2.43 7.66
N ASN A 31 -9.32 -2.17 8.51
CA ASN A 31 -9.16 -1.22 9.62
C ASN A 31 -8.01 -1.64 10.56
N LEU A 32 -7.08 -0.72 10.82
CA LEU A 32 -5.88 -0.92 11.63
C LEU A 32 -4.90 -1.94 11.05
N GLU A 33 -4.87 -2.07 9.72
CA GLU A 33 -3.94 -2.93 9.01
C GLU A 33 -3.05 -2.13 8.05
N TYR A 34 -1.83 -2.60 7.86
CA TYR A 34 -1.00 -2.22 6.72
C TYR A 34 -1.59 -2.86 5.48
N VAL A 35 -1.76 -2.09 4.41
CA VAL A 35 -2.14 -2.60 3.10
C VAL A 35 -1.06 -2.27 2.09
N GLU A 36 -0.78 -3.23 1.23
CA GLU A 36 0.04 -3.05 0.05
C GLU A 36 -0.85 -2.99 -1.18
N ILE A 37 -0.65 -1.96 -2.00
CA ILE A 37 -1.38 -1.74 -3.24
C ILE A 37 -0.42 -1.73 -4.42
N LYS A 38 -0.83 -2.45 -5.45
CA LYS A 38 -0.16 -2.50 -6.74
C LYS A 38 -1.20 -2.70 -7.83
N ASN A 39 -1.09 -1.94 -8.92
CA ASN A 39 -2.02 -2.03 -10.06
C ASN A 39 -3.50 -1.93 -9.62
N HIS A 40 -3.81 -1.01 -8.70
CA HIS A 40 -5.15 -0.79 -8.15
C HIS A 40 -5.75 -1.96 -7.36
N GLU A 41 -4.93 -2.86 -6.83
CA GLU A 41 -5.39 -4.01 -6.04
C GLU A 41 -4.59 -4.14 -4.74
N VAL A 42 -5.26 -4.62 -3.69
CA VAL A 42 -4.60 -4.97 -2.43
C VAL A 42 -3.93 -6.33 -2.60
N VAL A 43 -2.60 -6.34 -2.67
CA VAL A 43 -1.81 -7.55 -2.92
C VAL A 43 -1.35 -8.23 -1.63
N ALA A 44 -1.27 -7.47 -0.54
CA ALA A 44 -0.95 -7.97 0.80
C ALA A 44 -1.55 -7.04 1.85
N HIS A 45 -1.86 -7.59 3.02
CA HIS A 45 -2.27 -6.79 4.18
C HIS A 45 -1.87 -7.50 5.48
N GLY A 46 -1.74 -6.74 6.57
CA GLY A 46 -1.41 -7.30 7.87
C GLY A 46 -1.48 -6.29 9.01
N LYS A 47 -1.84 -6.74 10.21
CA LYS A 47 -1.96 -5.88 11.40
C LYS A 47 -0.61 -5.44 11.95
N GLU A 48 0.36 -6.36 11.90
CA GLU A 48 1.68 -6.18 12.49
C GLU A 48 2.69 -5.96 11.37
N MET A 49 3.47 -4.88 11.47
CA MET A 49 4.47 -4.52 10.47
C MET A 49 5.48 -5.65 10.25
N ASN A 50 5.90 -6.35 11.32
CA ASN A 50 6.90 -7.41 11.22
C ASN A 50 6.41 -8.63 10.44
N ASP A 51 5.15 -9.03 10.65
CA ASP A 51 4.56 -10.15 9.92
C ASP A 51 4.25 -9.75 8.48
N PHE A 52 3.69 -8.56 8.27
CA PHE A 52 3.49 -7.98 6.94
C PHE A 52 4.79 -7.93 6.14
N GLU A 53 5.87 -7.41 6.72
CA GLU A 53 7.18 -7.36 6.07
C GLU A 53 7.76 -8.74 5.74
N ARG A 54 7.50 -9.75 6.57
CA ARG A 54 7.94 -11.12 6.33
C ARG A 54 7.19 -11.72 5.15
N ASP A 55 5.89 -11.51 5.09
CA ASP A 55 5.03 -12.02 4.02
C ASP A 55 5.38 -11.37 2.67
N LEU A 56 5.66 -10.07 2.67
CA LEU A 56 6.17 -9.35 1.49
C LEU A 56 7.49 -9.91 0.95
N LYS A 57 8.41 -10.24 1.85
CA LYS A 57 9.69 -10.88 1.46
C LYS A 57 9.47 -12.26 0.85
N GLN A 58 8.48 -13.02 1.32
CA GLN A 58 8.13 -14.33 0.78
C GLN A 58 7.48 -14.23 -0.60
N LEU A 59 6.71 -13.18 -0.85
CA LEU A 59 6.04 -12.93 -2.13
C LEU A 59 6.98 -12.37 -3.22
N ASN A 60 8.24 -12.11 -2.89
CA ASN A 60 9.25 -11.53 -3.80
C ASN A 60 8.77 -10.22 -4.45
N ILE A 61 7.95 -9.45 -3.72
CA ILE A 61 7.46 -8.16 -4.18
C ILE A 61 8.51 -7.10 -3.82
N ASP A 62 9.02 -6.41 -4.85
CA ASP A 62 9.95 -5.30 -4.67
C ASP A 62 9.19 -4.10 -4.08
N ARG A 63 9.51 -3.76 -2.83
CA ARG A 63 8.92 -2.65 -2.06
C ARG A 63 9.03 -1.30 -2.76
N LEU A 64 9.93 -1.17 -3.73
CA LEU A 64 10.11 0.06 -4.50
C LEU A 64 9.04 0.29 -5.57
N ASN A 65 8.18 -0.70 -5.83
CA ASN A 65 7.15 -0.65 -6.88
C ASN A 65 5.72 -0.80 -6.34
N VAL A 66 5.50 -0.51 -5.06
CA VAL A 66 4.21 -0.71 -4.39
C VAL A 66 3.90 0.43 -3.43
N VAL A 67 2.62 0.70 -3.22
CA VAL A 67 2.14 1.68 -2.24
C VAL A 67 1.81 0.93 -0.96
N VAL A 68 2.46 1.31 0.14
CA VAL A 68 2.16 0.78 1.47
C VAL A 68 1.56 1.89 2.33
N GLU A 69 0.36 1.68 2.86
CA GLU A 69 -0.30 2.62 3.77
C GLU A 69 -0.87 1.87 4.97
N TYR A 70 -0.78 2.49 6.16
CA TYR A 70 -1.48 1.99 7.34
C TYR A 70 -2.90 2.56 7.39
N ILE A 71 -3.89 1.69 7.17
CA ILE A 71 -5.29 2.08 7.09
C ILE A 71 -5.84 2.31 8.49
N ARG A 72 -6.05 3.57 8.81
CA ARG A 72 -6.65 4.00 10.07
C ARG A 72 -7.71 5.06 9.85
N ASN A 73 -8.62 5.19 10.81
CA ASN A 73 -9.59 6.26 10.81
C ASN A 73 -8.92 7.61 11.09
N LYS A 74 -8.68 8.39 10.03
CA LYS A 74 -8.09 9.74 10.12
C LYS A 74 -9.01 10.77 10.78
N ARG A 75 -10.26 10.42 11.15
CA ARG A 75 -11.18 11.32 11.88
C ARG A 75 -10.73 11.68 13.31
N ASN A 76 -9.67 11.07 13.84
CA ASN A 76 -9.16 11.31 15.19
C ASN A 76 -7.72 11.86 15.26
N GLU A 77 -7.17 12.38 14.15
CA GLU A 77 -5.92 13.14 14.24
C GLU A 77 -6.24 14.58 14.70
N VAL A 78 -6.27 14.75 16.03
CA VAL A 78 -6.28 16.04 16.75
C VAL A 78 -4.89 16.63 16.82
#